data_AF-A0A8H3WMC7-F1
#
_entry.id   AF-A0A8H3WMC7-F1
#
_cell.length_a   1.000
_cell.length_b   1.000
_cell.length_c   1.000
_cell.angle_alpha   90.00
_cell.angle_beta   90.00
_cell.angle_gamma   90.00
#
_symmetry.space_group_name_H-M   'P 1'
#
loop_
_entity.id
_entity.type
_entity.pdbx_description
1 polymer ?
#
loop_
_entity_poly.entity_id
_entity_poly.type
_entity_poly.pdbx_seq_one_letter_code
_entity_poly.pdbx_strand_id
1 'polypeptide(L)'
;MRISYFSILSTGLLSGQALAACGEGTFNGKPNSYTRVSNCGLKQNNVYFCGDSGTSVVHKQSQLVLRAGKVDSTVLVACNGYGFLYHCSAGETGRFREPQCKGAVWEVENVKEL
;
A
#
# COMPACT_ATOMS: atom_id res chain seq x y z
N MET A 1 13.89 -51.44 -32.29
CA MET A 1 15.08 -50.69 -31.83
C MET A 1 14.87 -49.22 -32.13
N ARG A 2 14.95 -48.35 -31.09
CA ARG A 2 15.37 -46.92 -31.16
C ARG A 2 14.47 -45.95 -31.97
N ILE A 3 14.10 -44.74 -31.56
CA ILE A 3 14.59 -43.79 -30.54
C ILE A 3 13.40 -42.90 -30.12
N SER A 4 13.33 -42.63 -28.82
CA SER A 4 12.46 -41.65 -28.16
C SER A 4 12.75 -40.22 -28.64
N TYR A 5 11.71 -39.40 -28.83
CA TYR A 5 11.85 -37.94 -28.80
C TYR A 5 10.98 -37.39 -27.67
N PHE A 6 11.67 -37.10 -26.56
CA PHE A 6 11.15 -36.32 -25.44
C PHE A 6 10.99 -34.88 -25.89
N SER A 7 9.76 -34.43 -26.12
CA SER A 7 9.44 -33.00 -26.25
C SER A 7 9.38 -32.39 -24.86
N ILE A 8 10.54 -31.98 -24.34
CA ILE A 8 10.63 -31.09 -23.18
C ILE A 8 10.56 -29.67 -23.73
N LEU A 9 9.37 -29.05 -23.69
CA LEU A 9 9.26 -27.60 -23.88
C LEU A 9 9.05 -26.95 -22.51
N SER A 10 10.19 -26.54 -21.96
CA SER A 10 10.46 -25.55 -20.93
C SER A 10 9.26 -24.81 -20.33
N THR A 11 8.99 -25.15 -19.07
CA THR A 11 8.35 -24.29 -18.07
C THR A 11 9.08 -22.94 -18.02
N GLY A 12 8.43 -21.90 -18.53
CA GLY A 12 8.97 -20.54 -18.61
C GLY A 12 7.91 -19.50 -18.31
N LEU A 13 7.18 -19.64 -17.21
CA LEU A 13 6.54 -18.50 -16.56
C LEU A 13 7.33 -18.19 -15.29
N LEU A 14 8.46 -17.53 -15.49
CA LEU A 14 8.97 -16.59 -14.50
C LEU A 14 7.91 -15.49 -14.37
N SER A 15 6.88 -15.73 -13.55
CA SER A 15 6.14 -14.64 -12.94
C SER A 15 7.13 -13.98 -11.97
N GLY A 16 7.93 -13.06 -12.51
CA GLY A 16 8.54 -12.00 -11.74
C GLY A 16 7.39 -11.23 -11.11
N GLN A 17 6.90 -11.72 -9.98
CA GLN A 17 6.19 -10.92 -9.01
C GLN A 17 7.23 -9.87 -8.62
N ALA A 18 7.20 -8.72 -9.28
CA ALA A 18 7.64 -7.51 -8.63
C ALA A 18 6.86 -7.53 -7.31
N LEU A 19 7.54 -7.89 -6.22
CA LEU A 19 6.99 -7.80 -4.87
C LEU A 19 6.40 -6.41 -4.82
N ALA A 20 5.07 -6.31 -4.81
CA ALA A 20 4.41 -5.02 -4.89
C ALA A 20 4.93 -4.23 -3.69
N ALA A 21 5.79 -3.26 -3.96
CA ALA A 21 6.55 -2.59 -2.92
C ALA A 21 5.62 -1.79 -1.99
N CYS A 22 4.40 -1.57 -2.45
CA CYS A 22 3.27 -1.22 -1.63
C CYS A 22 2.11 -2.19 -1.85
N GLY A 23 1.31 -2.39 -0.82
CA GLY A 23 0.14 -3.27 -0.86
C GLY A 23 -0.97 -2.81 0.07
N GLU A 24 -2.11 -3.49 -0.05
CA GLU A 24 -3.22 -3.38 0.88
C GLU A 24 -3.00 -4.34 2.05
N GLY A 25 -3.43 -3.94 3.25
CA GLY A 25 -3.25 -4.72 4.47
C GLY A 25 -1.94 -4.38 5.19
N THR A 26 -1.30 -5.41 5.75
CA THR A 26 -0.14 -5.31 6.62
C THR A 26 1.06 -6.03 6.00
N PHE A 27 2.28 -5.59 6.29
CA PHE A 27 3.49 -6.37 6.00
C PHE A 27 3.51 -7.71 6.74
N ASN A 28 2.98 -7.75 7.98
CA ASN A 28 2.98 -8.95 8.82
C ASN A 28 1.84 -9.95 8.52
N GLY A 29 0.90 -9.61 7.64
CA GLY A 29 -0.26 -10.44 7.30
C GLY A 29 -1.30 -10.61 8.41
N LYS A 30 -1.24 -9.84 9.50
CA LYS A 30 -2.16 -9.90 10.63
C LYS A 30 -3.09 -8.68 10.64
N PRO A 31 -4.34 -8.82 10.17
CA PRO A 31 -5.31 -7.73 10.21
C PRO A 31 -5.48 -7.18 11.62
N ASN A 32 -5.62 -5.86 11.75
CA ASN A 32 -5.87 -5.17 13.03
C ASN A 32 -4.77 -5.30 14.10
N SER A 33 -3.59 -5.83 13.75
CA SER A 33 -2.43 -5.88 14.64
C SER A 33 -1.52 -4.69 14.39
N TYR A 34 -1.99 -3.49 14.74
CA TYR A 34 -1.23 -2.25 14.62
C TYR A 34 -1.55 -1.30 15.78
N THR A 35 -0.67 -0.34 15.98
CA THR A 35 -0.84 0.76 16.94
C THR A 35 -0.80 2.08 16.19
N ARG A 36 -1.71 3.00 16.52
CA ARG A 36 -1.67 4.37 15.98
C ARG A 36 -0.41 5.05 16.51
N VAL A 37 0.43 5.53 15.60
CA VAL A 37 1.63 6.32 15.93
C VAL A 37 1.26 7.79 15.98
N SER A 38 0.63 8.30 14.93
CA SER A 38 0.22 9.69 14.83
C SER A 38 -0.84 9.89 13.75
N ASN A 39 -1.55 11.02 13.80
CA ASN A 39 -2.43 11.43 12.72
C ASN A 39 -1.63 12.14 11.62
N CYS A 40 -1.95 11.86 10.37
CA CYS A 40 -1.36 12.54 9.24
C CYS A 40 -2.04 13.89 9.03
N GLY A 41 -1.25 14.96 9.01
CA GLY A 41 -1.77 16.32 8.88
C GLY A 41 -2.21 16.61 7.44
N LEU A 42 -3.46 17.01 7.25
CA LEU A 42 -3.96 17.50 5.97
C LEU A 42 -3.25 18.81 5.59
N LYS A 43 -2.72 18.85 4.37
CA LYS A 43 -2.16 20.02 3.70
C LYS A 43 -2.98 20.35 2.45
N GLN A 44 -2.52 21.34 1.69
CA GLN A 44 -3.16 21.75 0.44
C GLN A 44 -3.27 20.58 -0.55
N ASN A 45 -4.27 20.64 -1.43
CA ASN A 45 -4.49 19.65 -2.50
C ASN A 45 -4.72 18.20 -2.01
N ASN A 46 -5.35 18.02 -0.84
CA ASN A 46 -5.67 16.70 -0.26
C ASN A 46 -4.43 15.80 -0.08
N VAL A 47 -3.32 16.43 0.31
CA VAL A 47 -2.08 15.72 0.67
C VAL A 47 -1.99 15.64 2.18
N TYR A 48 -1.88 14.43 2.71
CA TYR A 48 -1.72 14.12 4.12
C TYR A 48 -0.27 13.77 4.38
N PHE A 49 0.41 14.49 5.27
CA PHE A 49 1.79 14.17 5.66
C PHE A 49 1.82 13.46 7.01
N CYS A 50 2.51 12.33 7.06
CA CYS A 50 2.55 11.41 8.18
C CYS A 50 3.89 11.53 8.91
N GLY A 51 4.04 12.57 9.73
CA GLY A 51 5.27 12.84 10.49
C GLY A 51 6.48 13.23 9.62
N ASP A 52 7.68 13.09 10.20
CA ASP A 52 8.93 13.59 9.61
C ASP A 52 9.67 12.55 8.73
N SER A 53 9.11 11.35 8.58
CA SER A 53 9.68 10.31 7.71
C SER A 53 9.65 10.70 6.23
N GLY A 54 8.80 11.64 5.84
CA GLY A 54 8.49 11.98 4.46
C GLY A 54 7.33 11.18 3.88
N THR A 55 6.67 10.34 4.70
CA THR A 55 5.51 9.57 4.29
C THR A 55 4.33 10.50 3.99
N SER A 56 3.67 10.28 2.86
CA SER A 56 2.50 11.05 2.48
C SER A 56 1.43 10.21 1.78
N VAL A 57 0.17 10.62 1.97
CA VAL A 57 -0.98 10.07 1.26
C VAL A 57 -1.61 11.19 0.46
N VAL A 58 -1.80 10.97 -0.84
CA VAL A 58 -2.57 11.90 -1.69
C VAL A 58 -3.91 11.27 -2.00
N HIS A 59 -4.98 12.02 -1.75
CA HIS A 59 -6.33 11.61 -2.07
C HIS A 59 -6.91 12.46 -3.20
N LYS A 60 -7.44 11.80 -4.23
CA LYS A 60 -8.17 12.46 -5.31
C LYS A 60 -9.28 11.54 -5.81
N GLN A 61 -10.52 11.90 -5.51
CA GLN A 61 -11.70 11.07 -5.84
C GLN A 61 -11.49 9.64 -5.31
N SER A 62 -11.66 8.60 -6.13
CA SER A 62 -11.45 7.21 -5.70
C SER A 62 -9.99 6.77 -5.73
N GLN A 63 -9.03 7.68 -5.88
CA GLN A 63 -7.61 7.33 -5.98
C GLN A 63 -6.88 7.78 -4.71
N LEU A 64 -6.17 6.82 -4.11
CA LEU A 64 -5.19 7.05 -3.06
C LEU A 64 -3.80 6.78 -3.62
N VAL A 65 -2.84 7.62 -3.22
CA VAL A 65 -1.42 7.44 -3.53
C VAL A 65 -0.64 7.51 -2.23
N LEU A 66 -0.09 6.38 -1.81
CA LEU A 66 0.84 6.31 -0.68
C LEU A 66 2.25 6.48 -1.21
N ARG A 67 3.01 7.40 -0.61
CA ARG A 67 4.45 7.51 -0.81
C ARG A 67 5.12 7.26 0.53
N ALA A 68 5.91 6.21 0.61
CA ALA A 68 6.76 5.99 1.76
C ALA A 68 7.98 6.90 1.66
N GLY A 69 8.35 7.51 2.78
CA GLY A 69 9.52 8.37 2.86
C GLY A 69 10.80 7.55 3.09
N LYS A 70 11.57 7.93 4.11
CA LYS A 70 12.85 7.30 4.46
C LYS A 70 12.71 5.93 5.14
N VAL A 71 11.49 5.54 5.52
CA VAL A 71 11.20 4.30 6.26
C VAL A 71 9.97 3.62 5.67
N ASP A 72 9.88 2.32 5.89
CA ASP A 72 8.66 1.56 5.62
C ASP A 72 7.49 2.19 6.36
N SER A 73 6.36 2.26 5.68
CA SER A 73 5.22 3.04 6.14
C SER A 73 3.95 2.22 6.03
N THR A 74 3.20 2.15 7.12
CA THR A 74 1.84 1.60 7.13
C THR A 74 0.88 2.72 7.53
N VAL A 75 -0.17 2.92 6.74
CA VAL A 75 -1.16 3.97 6.96
C VAL A 75 -2.56 3.40 6.96
N LEU A 76 -3.42 3.95 7.82
CA LEU A 76 -4.85 3.71 7.81
C LEU A 76 -5.55 4.92 7.20
N VAL A 77 -6.35 4.71 6.15
CA VAL A 77 -7.16 5.75 5.51
C VAL A 77 -8.63 5.48 5.81
N ALA A 78 -9.27 6.39 6.52
CA ALA A 78 -10.69 6.31 6.85
C ALA A 78 -11.52 7.18 5.90
N CYS A 79 -12.43 6.56 5.14
CA CYS A 79 -13.32 7.26 4.22
C CYS A 79 -14.71 6.61 4.22
N ASN A 80 -15.77 7.43 4.27
CA ASN A 80 -17.18 6.97 4.22
C ASN A 80 -17.52 5.77 5.14
N GLY A 81 -16.96 5.72 6.35
CA GLY A 81 -17.20 4.64 7.32
C GLY A 81 -16.37 3.37 7.11
N TYR A 82 -15.47 3.35 6.13
CA TYR A 82 -14.53 2.27 5.87
C TYR A 82 -13.11 2.70 6.26
N GLY A 83 -12.32 1.76 6.79
CA GLY A 83 -10.90 1.92 7.07
C GLY A 83 -10.09 1.01 6.15
N PHE A 84 -9.20 1.61 5.36
CA PHE A 84 -8.31 0.90 4.45
C PHE A 84 -6.89 0.99 4.95
N LEU A 85 -6.25 -0.16 5.10
CA LEU A 85 -4.86 -0.23 5.54
C LEU A 85 -3.97 -0.42 4.32
N TYR A 86 -2.92 0.38 4.23
CA TYR A 86 -1.91 0.26 3.17
C TYR A 86 -0.54 0.26 3.77
N HIS A 87 0.36 -0.47 3.14
CA HIS A 87 1.74 -0.53 3.52
C HIS A 87 2.63 -0.25 2.30
N CYS A 88 3.80 0.35 2.50
CA CYS A 88 4.75 0.58 1.45
C CYS A 88 6.19 0.68 1.96
N SER A 89 7.13 0.04 1.27
CA SER A 89 8.55 0.03 1.62
C SER A 89 9.18 1.41 1.44
N ALA A 90 10.24 1.69 2.20
CA ALA A 90 10.95 2.97 2.15
C ALA A 90 11.30 3.40 0.70
N GLY A 91 10.95 4.64 0.36
CA GLY A 91 11.21 5.24 -0.96
C GLY A 91 10.19 4.88 -2.05
N GLU A 92 9.26 3.96 -1.78
CA GLU A 92 8.36 3.43 -2.80
C GLU A 92 7.02 4.18 -2.85
N THR A 93 6.29 4.00 -3.95
CA THR A 93 5.01 4.67 -4.19
C THR A 93 3.95 3.71 -4.71
N GLY A 94 2.80 3.70 -4.03
CA GLY A 94 1.68 2.82 -4.31
C GLY A 94 0.46 3.61 -4.73
N ARG A 95 -0.34 3.06 -5.64
CA ARG A 95 -1.60 3.64 -6.11
C ARG A 95 -2.72 2.66 -5.87
N PHE A 96 -3.71 3.09 -5.09
CA PHE A 96 -4.85 2.26 -4.68
C PHE A 96 -6.15 2.92 -5.11
N ARG A 97 -7.05 2.12 -5.68
CA ARG A 97 -8.33 2.61 -6.16
C ARG A 97 -9.42 2.16 -5.21
N GLU A 98 -9.92 3.10 -4.42
CA GLU A 98 -11.04 2.88 -3.51
C GLU A 98 -12.28 3.63 -3.96
N PRO A 99 -13.25 2.96 -4.61
CA PRO A 99 -14.53 3.57 -4.96
C PRO A 99 -15.23 4.20 -3.76
N GLN A 100 -15.07 3.60 -2.57
CA GLN A 100 -15.65 4.09 -1.32
C GLN A 100 -15.03 5.41 -0.86
N CYS A 101 -13.80 5.73 -1.29
CA CYS A 101 -13.17 7.01 -0.96
C CYS A 101 -13.48 8.12 -1.97
N LYS A 102 -14.47 8.00 -2.88
CA LYS A 102 -14.79 9.08 -3.83
C LYS A 102 -15.13 10.42 -3.16
N GLY A 103 -15.69 10.36 -1.94
CA GLY A 103 -16.10 11.50 -1.12
C GLY A 103 -14.99 12.03 -0.21
N ALA A 104 -15.36 12.53 0.96
CA ALA A 104 -14.40 13.02 1.93
C ALA A 104 -13.61 11.88 2.60
N VAL A 105 -12.32 12.15 2.85
CA VAL A 105 -11.49 11.35 3.76
C VAL A 105 -11.62 12.00 5.13
N TRP A 106 -11.98 11.19 6.13
CA TRP A 106 -12.22 11.65 7.50
C TRP A 106 -10.93 11.74 8.29
N GLU A 107 -10.09 10.72 8.17
CA GLU A 107 -8.83 10.63 8.90
C GLU A 107 -7.83 9.82 8.08
N VAL A 108 -6.56 10.19 8.20
CA VAL A 108 -5.43 9.38 7.75
C VAL A 108 -4.47 9.26 8.91
N GLU A 109 -4.08 8.04 9.24
CA GLU A 109 -3.26 7.72 10.38
C GLU A 109 -1.97 7.05 9.93
N ASN A 110 -0.88 7.42 10.58
CA ASN A 110 0.35 6.64 10.55
C ASN A 110 0.25 5.56 11.63
N VAL A 111 0.45 4.31 11.24
CA VAL A 111 0.34 3.18 12.17
C VAL A 111 1.61 2.35 12.13
N LYS A 112 1.89 1.69 13.24
CA LYS A 112 2.98 0.73 13.38
C LYS A 112 2.40 -0.64 13.58
N GLU A 113 2.76 -1.57 12.71
CA GLU A 113 2.40 -2.98 12.83
C GLU A 113 3.03 -3.61 14.08
N LEU A 114 2.31 -4.57 14.69
CA LEU A 114 2.69 -5.30 15.89
C LEU A 114 3.38 -6.63 15.59
#